data_AF-A0A558DL93-F1
#
_entry.id   AF-A0A558DL93-F1
#
_cell.length_a   1.000
_cell.length_b   1.000
_cell.length_c   1.000
_cell.angle_alpha   90.00
_cell.angle_beta   90.00
_cell.angle_gamma   90.00
#
_symmetry.space_group_name_H-M   'P 1'
#
loop_
_entity.id
_entity.type
_entity.pdbx_description
1 polymer ?
#
loop_
_entity_poly.entity_id
_entity_poly.type
_entity_poly.pdbx_seq_one_letter_code
_entity_poly.pdbx_strand_id
1 'polypeptide(L)'
;MAKQNKTFIITCGLILCLSSASNLFAANSESDNKPDDRNPFQKYDLYRTPVVPTPSAEDRTKNCYALEHEMAALVPKTYSYKPDFYNDPYQGAAVWIGTTLFMPAYALSGYSGYRQYTENARMISAEERIALLRHLKAQNRCFET
;
A
#
# COMPACT_ATOMS: atom_id res chain seq x y z
N MET A 1 43.01 -45.65 -20.28
CA MET A 1 43.35 -44.47 -21.11
C MET A 1 42.09 -44.08 -21.88
N ALA A 2 41.74 -42.81 -22.12
CA ALA A 2 42.17 -41.53 -21.55
C ALA A 2 40.95 -40.58 -21.59
N LYS A 3 40.59 -39.90 -20.49
CA LYS A 3 40.94 -38.51 -20.14
C LYS A 3 40.40 -37.42 -21.09
N GLN A 4 39.79 -36.39 -20.47
CA GLN A 4 39.27 -35.10 -20.97
C GLN A 4 37.80 -35.11 -21.43
N ASN A 5 36.87 -34.31 -20.86
CA ASN A 5 36.77 -32.84 -20.67
C ASN A 5 36.56 -32.04 -21.97
N LYS A 6 35.38 -31.41 -22.09
CA LYS A 6 35.24 -29.93 -22.09
C LYS A 6 33.78 -29.46 -22.14
N THR A 7 33.47 -28.51 -21.27
CA THR A 7 32.33 -27.59 -21.38
C THR A 7 32.52 -26.64 -22.57
N PHE A 8 31.46 -26.24 -23.26
CA PHE A 8 31.47 -25.02 -24.06
C PHE A 8 30.09 -24.34 -24.02
N ILE A 9 30.11 -23.05 -23.70
CA ILE A 9 28.93 -22.17 -23.61
C ILE A 9 28.89 -21.36 -24.89
N ILE A 10 27.78 -21.37 -25.63
CA ILE A 10 27.47 -20.33 -26.63
C ILE A 10 26.03 -19.89 -26.45
N THR A 11 25.89 -18.62 -26.10
CA THR A 11 24.65 -17.84 -26.05
C THR A 11 24.23 -17.39 -27.44
N CYS A 12 22.94 -17.50 -27.81
CA CYS A 12 22.27 -16.46 -28.60
C CYS A 12 20.75 -16.66 -28.68
N GLY A 13 19.99 -15.55 -28.69
CA GLY A 13 18.67 -15.48 -29.32
C GLY A 13 17.45 -15.96 -28.51
N LEU A 14 16.91 -15.09 -27.64
CA LEU A 14 15.46 -15.04 -27.43
C LEU A 14 14.99 -13.58 -27.40
N ILE A 15 14.51 -13.10 -28.55
CA ILE A 15 14.06 -11.73 -28.76
C ILE A 15 12.57 -11.74 -29.08
N LEU A 16 11.81 -10.93 -28.33
CA LEU A 16 10.48 -10.39 -28.63
C LEU A 16 9.35 -11.37 -29.06
N CYS A 17 8.40 -11.56 -28.13
CA CYS A 17 6.97 -11.58 -28.47
C CYS A 17 6.20 -10.70 -27.48
N LEU A 18 5.95 -9.44 -27.88
CA LEU A 18 4.94 -8.56 -27.29
C LEU A 18 3.89 -8.20 -28.35
N SER A 19 2.63 -8.51 -28.08
CA SER A 19 1.38 -7.76 -28.42
C SER A 19 0.19 -8.74 -28.36
N SER A 20 -0.66 -8.75 -27.33
CA SER A 20 -1.61 -7.72 -26.85
C SER A 20 -2.84 -7.55 -27.76
N ALA A 21 -3.90 -8.31 -27.47
CA ALA A 21 -5.25 -7.99 -27.93
C ALA A 21 -5.92 -7.04 -26.91
N SER A 22 -6.33 -5.86 -27.37
CA SER A 22 -6.91 -4.82 -26.50
C SER A 22 -8.41 -4.66 -26.77
N ASN A 23 -9.24 -5.06 -25.80
CA ASN A 23 -10.64 -4.65 -25.79
C ASN A 23 -10.74 -3.19 -25.32
N LEU A 24 -11.33 -2.33 -26.15
CA LEU A 24 -11.51 -0.91 -25.83
C LEU A 24 -12.78 -0.72 -24.98
N PHE A 25 -12.63 -0.50 -23.68
CA PHE A 25 -13.74 -0.12 -22.80
C PHE A 25 -13.91 1.41 -22.85
N ALA A 26 -15.08 1.88 -23.27
CA ALA A 26 -15.38 3.31 -23.27
C ALA A 26 -15.77 3.79 -21.86
N ALA A 27 -15.10 4.82 -21.36
CA ALA A 27 -15.52 5.57 -20.19
C ALA A 27 -15.24 7.05 -20.42
N ASN A 28 -16.30 7.87 -20.45
CA ASN A 28 -16.18 9.32 -20.48
C ASN A 28 -15.61 9.81 -19.14
N SER A 29 -14.66 10.74 -19.18
CA SER A 29 -14.22 11.50 -18.00
C SER A 29 -14.40 12.99 -18.26
N GLU A 30 -15.38 13.59 -17.60
CA GLU A 30 -15.66 15.02 -17.61
C GLU A 30 -14.94 15.73 -16.46
N SER A 31 -14.80 17.05 -16.58
CA SER A 31 -14.23 18.00 -15.60
C SER A 31 -12.70 18.03 -15.47
N ASP A 32 -12.14 18.82 -16.38
CA ASP A 32 -10.86 19.53 -16.29
C ASP A 32 -10.54 20.08 -14.87
N ASN A 33 -9.31 19.83 -14.42
CA ASN A 33 -8.61 20.62 -13.42
C ASN A 33 -7.11 20.57 -13.75
N LYS A 34 -6.68 21.39 -14.72
CA LYS A 34 -5.29 21.45 -15.18
C LYS A 34 -4.35 22.10 -14.14
N PRO A 35 -3.38 21.38 -13.55
CA PRO A 35 -2.36 21.99 -12.69
C PRO A 35 -1.34 22.83 -13.49
N ASP A 36 -0.71 23.81 -12.85
CA ASP A 36 0.30 24.70 -13.44
C ASP A 36 1.58 23.94 -13.83
N ASP A 37 1.79 23.77 -15.13
CA ASP A 37 2.77 22.85 -15.72
C ASP A 37 4.21 23.40 -15.75
N ARG A 38 4.57 24.22 -14.75
CA ARG A 38 5.87 24.93 -14.67
C ARG A 38 6.87 24.34 -13.68
N ASN A 39 6.51 23.27 -12.96
CA ASN A 39 7.41 22.61 -12.03
C ASN A 39 7.34 21.07 -12.21
N PRO A 40 8.38 20.42 -12.78
CA PRO A 40 8.37 18.97 -13.02
C PRO A 40 8.30 18.11 -11.75
N PHE A 41 8.48 18.73 -10.57
CA PHE A 41 8.35 18.07 -9.27
C PHE A 41 6.92 18.12 -8.69
N GLN A 42 6.00 18.93 -9.22
CA GLN A 42 4.60 19.01 -8.73
C GLN A 42 3.72 17.83 -9.14
N LYS A 43 4.18 16.95 -10.03
CA LYS A 43 3.38 15.80 -10.52
C LYS A 43 3.27 14.64 -9.51
N TYR A 44 4.04 14.67 -8.43
CA TYR A 44 4.07 13.62 -7.42
C TYR A 44 3.51 14.15 -6.11
N ASP A 45 2.40 13.59 -5.62
CA ASP A 45 2.01 13.77 -4.22
C ASP A 45 2.95 12.91 -3.37
N LEU A 46 4.00 13.54 -2.82
CA LEU A 46 4.99 12.86 -1.97
C LEU A 46 4.38 12.39 -0.64
N TYR A 47 3.27 12.98 -0.25
CA TYR A 47 2.61 12.74 1.03
C TYR A 47 1.21 12.19 0.80
N ARG A 48 0.56 11.83 1.90
CA ARG A 48 -0.82 11.37 1.87
C ARG A 48 -1.74 12.57 2.09
N THR A 49 -2.50 12.95 1.07
CA THR A 49 -3.63 13.87 1.23
C THR A 49 -4.77 13.20 2.03
N PRO A 50 -5.45 13.93 2.93
CA PRO A 50 -6.53 13.36 3.74
C PRO A 50 -7.77 13.11 2.87
N VAL A 51 -8.25 11.86 2.86
CA VAL A 51 -9.53 11.51 2.21
C VAL A 51 -10.68 11.92 3.13
N VAL A 52 -11.74 12.51 2.57
CA VAL A 52 -13.02 12.71 3.27
C VAL A 52 -13.92 11.52 2.91
N PRO A 53 -14.08 10.52 3.79
CA PRO A 53 -14.79 9.29 3.43
C PRO A 53 -16.30 9.55 3.36
N THR A 54 -16.91 9.31 2.21
CA THR A 54 -18.36 9.51 1.99
C THR A 54 -19.15 8.28 2.44
N PRO A 55 -20.21 8.44 3.26
CA PRO A 55 -21.00 7.30 3.74
C PRO A 55 -21.89 6.75 2.62
N SER A 56 -21.83 5.42 2.43
CA SER A 56 -22.69 4.72 1.47
C SER A 56 -24.17 4.76 1.89
N ALA A 57 -25.07 4.41 0.97
CA ALA A 57 -26.50 4.33 1.28
C ALA A 57 -26.80 3.27 2.37
N GLU A 58 -26.07 2.16 2.38
CA GLU A 58 -26.18 1.10 3.38
C GLU A 58 -25.73 1.59 4.77
N ASP A 59 -24.69 2.43 4.84
CA ASP A 59 -24.18 2.90 6.14
C ASP A 59 -25.16 3.83 6.85
N ARG A 60 -25.99 4.55 6.08
CA ARG A 60 -27.02 5.45 6.61
C ARG A 60 -28.25 4.73 7.16
N THR A 61 -28.49 3.48 6.79
CA THR A 61 -29.65 2.69 7.25
C THR A 61 -29.33 1.78 8.45
N LYS A 62 -28.05 1.69 8.87
CA LYS A 62 -27.63 0.88 10.01
C LYS A 62 -28.10 1.49 11.34
N ASN A 63 -28.60 0.63 12.23
CA ASN A 63 -28.93 0.98 13.61
C ASN A 63 -27.63 1.23 14.43
N CYS A 64 -27.67 2.09 15.46
CA CYS A 64 -26.56 2.38 16.38
C CYS A 64 -25.79 1.14 16.86
N TYR A 65 -26.49 0.04 17.16
CA TYR A 65 -25.86 -1.24 17.54
C TYR A 65 -25.03 -1.87 16.41
N ALA A 66 -25.53 -1.81 15.18
CA ALA A 66 -24.82 -2.32 14.00
C ALA A 66 -23.60 -1.46 13.65
N LEU A 67 -23.67 -0.13 13.81
CA LEU A 67 -22.50 0.76 13.69
C LEU A 67 -21.41 0.38 14.69
N GLU A 68 -21.78 0.18 15.96
CA GLU A 68 -20.81 -0.16 17.02
C GLU A 68 -20.17 -1.53 16.79
N HIS A 69 -20.97 -2.52 16.36
CA HIS A 69 -20.46 -3.84 16.01
C HIS A 69 -19.48 -3.80 14.83
N GLU A 70 -19.80 -3.04 13.77
CA GLU A 70 -18.88 -2.87 12.64
C GLU A 70 -17.59 -2.15 13.05
N MET A 71 -17.70 -1.09 13.88
CA MET A 71 -16.53 -0.41 14.46
C MET A 71 -15.65 -1.39 15.25
N ALA A 72 -16.24 -2.20 16.13
CA ALA A 72 -15.51 -3.19 16.91
C ALA A 72 -14.80 -4.25 16.05
N ALA A 73 -15.42 -4.68 14.94
CA ALA A 73 -14.82 -5.60 13.97
C ALA A 73 -13.64 -5.00 13.19
N LEU A 74 -13.54 -3.67 13.12
CA LEU A 74 -12.45 -2.95 12.46
C LEU A 74 -11.26 -2.63 13.38
N VAL A 75 -11.47 -2.53 14.71
CA VAL A 75 -10.42 -2.22 15.69
C VAL A 75 -9.18 -3.14 15.58
N PRO A 76 -9.28 -4.47 15.39
CA PRO A 76 -8.10 -5.33 15.21
C PRO A 76 -7.27 -5.03 13.93
N LYS A 77 -7.83 -4.24 12.99
CA LYS A 77 -7.15 -3.86 11.75
C LYS A 77 -6.35 -2.57 11.86
N THR A 78 -6.56 -1.74 12.89
CA THR A 78 -5.84 -0.47 13.09
C THR A 78 -4.48 -0.63 13.76
N TYR A 79 -4.15 -1.80 14.30
CA TYR A 79 -2.87 -2.04 14.97
C TYR A 79 -1.86 -2.76 14.08
N SER A 80 -0.60 -2.33 14.14
CA SER A 80 0.54 -3.05 13.57
C SER A 80 0.96 -4.21 14.48
N TYR A 81 1.28 -5.35 13.88
CA TYR A 81 1.95 -6.47 14.55
C TYR A 81 3.46 -6.51 14.23
N LYS A 82 3.94 -5.65 13.32
CA LYS A 82 5.34 -5.53 12.93
C LYS A 82 6.04 -4.50 13.82
N PRO A 83 7.26 -4.76 14.34
CA PRO A 83 8.09 -3.73 14.96
C PRO A 83 8.47 -2.63 13.96
N ASP A 84 8.69 -1.42 14.47
CA ASP A 84 9.25 -0.31 13.69
C ASP A 84 10.66 -0.63 13.18
N PHE A 85 11.09 0.10 12.15
CA PHE A 85 12.39 -0.07 11.50
C PHE A 85 13.59 -0.12 12.46
N TYR A 86 13.59 0.73 13.50
CA TYR A 86 14.67 0.79 14.49
C TYR A 86 14.54 -0.22 15.63
N ASN A 87 13.37 -0.84 15.78
CA ASN A 87 13.07 -1.85 16.81
C ASN A 87 13.26 -3.29 16.31
N ASP A 88 13.50 -3.47 15.00
CA ASP A 88 13.79 -4.77 14.39
C ASP A 88 15.31 -5.03 14.31
N PRO A 89 15.87 -6.03 15.03
CA PRO A 89 17.30 -6.33 14.99
C PRO A 89 17.78 -6.75 13.60
N TYR A 90 16.91 -7.30 12.74
CA TYR A 90 17.27 -7.66 11.38
C TYR A 90 17.48 -6.44 10.47
N GLN A 91 16.76 -5.33 10.70
CA GLN A 91 17.02 -4.07 9.99
C GLN A 91 18.34 -3.44 10.44
N GLY A 92 18.60 -3.42 11.76
CA GLY A 92 19.87 -2.94 12.30
C GLY A 92 21.07 -3.71 11.72
N ALA A 93 20.96 -5.04 11.66
CA ALA A 93 21.96 -5.89 11.03
C ALA A 93 22.09 -5.62 9.51
N ALA A 94 20.98 -5.47 8.78
CA ALA A 94 21.00 -5.19 7.34
C ALA A 94 21.68 -3.85 7.01
N VAL A 95 21.45 -2.80 7.81
CA VAL A 95 22.13 -1.50 7.66
C VAL A 95 23.61 -1.60 8.03
N TRP A 96 23.96 -2.32 9.11
CA TRP A 96 25.36 -2.50 9.49
C TRP A 96 26.16 -3.29 8.44
N ILE A 97 25.64 -4.40 7.94
CA ILE A 97 26.27 -5.19 6.87
C ILE A 97 26.31 -4.39 5.56
N GLY A 98 25.22 -3.66 5.23
CA GLY A 98 25.11 -2.83 4.03
C GLY A 98 26.13 -1.69 3.99
N THR A 99 26.39 -1.04 5.13
CA THR A 99 27.40 0.03 5.26
C THR A 99 28.84 -0.49 5.27
N THR A 100 29.11 -1.63 5.93
CA THR A 100 30.49 -2.04 6.27
C THR A 100 31.08 -3.14 5.39
N LEU A 101 30.26 -4.07 4.89
CA LEU A 101 30.75 -5.32 4.28
C LEU A 101 30.19 -5.57 2.87
N PHE A 102 28.90 -5.32 2.66
CA PHE A 102 28.21 -5.77 1.44
C PHE A 102 26.99 -4.90 1.13
N MET A 103 27.18 -3.86 0.31
CA MET A 103 26.14 -2.92 -0.13
C MET A 103 24.80 -3.57 -0.54
N PRO A 104 24.72 -4.71 -1.25
CA PRO A 104 23.43 -5.30 -1.60
C PRO A 104 22.60 -5.80 -0.40
N ALA A 105 23.13 -5.85 0.83
CA ALA A 105 22.37 -6.16 2.03
C ALA A 105 21.22 -5.18 2.31
N TYR A 106 21.27 -3.94 1.78
CA TYR A 106 20.15 -2.99 1.82
C TYR A 106 18.87 -3.50 1.12
N ALA A 107 18.94 -4.54 0.29
CA ALA A 107 17.76 -5.20 -0.28
C ALA A 107 16.80 -5.72 0.81
N LEU A 108 17.33 -6.14 1.98
CA LEU A 108 16.53 -6.58 3.12
C LEU A 108 15.69 -5.42 3.71
N SER A 109 16.25 -4.21 3.77
CA SER A 109 15.51 -3.00 4.18
C SER A 109 14.48 -2.55 3.14
N GLY A 110 14.72 -2.79 1.84
CA GLY A 110 13.71 -2.58 0.80
C GLY A 110 12.48 -3.49 1.00
N TYR A 111 12.70 -4.77 1.29
CA TYR A 111 11.62 -5.72 1.54
C TYR A 111 10.81 -5.38 2.81
N SER A 112 11.48 -4.98 3.90
CA SER A 112 10.81 -4.63 5.15
C SER A 112 9.98 -3.34 5.04
N GLY A 113 10.43 -2.38 4.22
CA GLY A 113 9.69 -1.18 3.83
C GLY A 113 8.46 -1.49 2.99
N TYR A 114 8.57 -2.39 2.00
CA TYR A 114 7.42 -2.86 1.22
C TYR A 114 6.34 -3.50 2.09
N ARG A 115 6.73 -4.38 3.03
CA ARG A 115 5.79 -4.98 4.00
C ARG A 115 5.07 -3.91 4.84
N GLN A 116 5.82 -2.94 5.36
CA GLN A 116 5.26 -1.83 6.15
C GLN A 116 4.29 -0.97 5.33
N TYR A 117 4.57 -0.71 4.05
CA TYR A 117 3.64 -0.02 3.16
C TYR A 117 2.31 -0.77 3.04
N THR A 118 2.33 -2.09 2.85
CA THR A 118 1.11 -2.91 2.78
C THR A 118 0.34 -2.96 4.10
N GLU A 119 1.04 -2.96 5.24
CA GLU A 119 0.41 -2.92 6.57
C GLU A 119 -0.21 -1.56 6.86
N ASN A 120 0.49 -0.47 6.52
CA ASN A 120 -0.02 0.90 6.63
C ASN A 120 -1.29 1.10 5.80
N ALA A 121 -1.34 0.61 4.54
CA ALA A 121 -2.54 0.69 3.71
C ALA A 121 -3.76 -0.01 4.34
N ARG A 122 -3.55 -1.15 5.01
CA ARG A 122 -4.60 -1.86 5.77
C ARG A 122 -5.04 -1.07 7.01
N MET A 123 -4.11 -0.50 7.78
CA MET A 123 -4.44 0.28 8.98
C MET A 123 -5.22 1.55 8.61
N ILE A 124 -4.70 2.30 7.63
CA ILE A 124 -5.32 3.52 7.08
C ILE A 124 -6.77 3.28 6.66
N SER A 125 -7.02 2.25 5.84
CA SER A 125 -8.39 1.98 5.36
C SER A 125 -9.35 1.56 6.48
N ALA A 126 -8.85 0.92 7.56
CA ALA A 126 -9.64 0.64 8.75
C ALA A 126 -9.92 1.90 9.59
N GLU A 127 -8.93 2.77 9.77
CA GLU A 127 -9.05 4.04 10.50
C GLU A 127 -10.05 4.99 9.83
N GLU A 128 -10.00 5.13 8.50
CA GLU A 128 -10.94 5.95 7.73
C GLU A 128 -12.37 5.43 7.85
N ARG A 129 -12.54 4.10 7.79
CA ARG A 129 -13.85 3.47 7.99
C ARG A 129 -14.39 3.70 9.39
N ILE A 130 -13.54 3.60 10.41
CA ILE A 130 -13.91 3.89 11.81
C ILE A 130 -14.24 5.39 11.98
N ALA A 131 -13.51 6.30 11.34
CA ALA A 131 -13.80 7.74 11.39
C ALA A 131 -15.17 8.06 10.77
N LEU A 132 -15.50 7.47 9.62
CA LEU A 132 -16.82 7.55 8.98
C LEU A 132 -17.92 7.02 9.92
N LEU A 133 -17.75 5.84 10.51
CA LEU A 133 -18.75 5.23 11.39
C LEU A 133 -18.95 6.05 12.68
N ARG A 134 -17.88 6.61 13.26
CA ARG A 134 -17.96 7.55 14.40
C ARG A 134 -18.75 8.81 14.05
N HIS A 135 -18.55 9.35 12.84
CA HIS A 135 -19.29 10.52 12.36
C HIS A 135 -20.78 10.19 12.18
N LEU A 136 -21.12 9.04 11.59
CA LEU A 136 -22.52 8.59 11.49
C LEU A 136 -23.17 8.34 12.87
N LYS A 137 -22.43 7.76 13.82
CA LYS A 137 -22.91 7.56 15.20
C LYS A 137 -23.26 8.88 15.89
N ALA A 138 -22.49 9.94 15.62
CA ALA A 138 -22.78 11.29 16.11
C ALA A 138 -23.99 11.91 15.38
N GLN A 139 -24.09 11.78 14.05
CA GLN A 139 -25.24 12.27 13.28
C GLN A 139 -26.56 11.61 13.70
N ASN A 140 -26.53 10.30 13.97
CA ASN A 140 -27.68 9.52 14.43
C ASN A 140 -27.99 9.70 15.93
N ARG A 141 -27.26 10.57 16.63
CA ARG A 141 -27.47 10.90 18.06
C ARG A 141 -27.52 9.67 18.98
N CYS A 142 -26.73 8.63 18.69
CA CYS A 142 -26.70 7.37 19.44
C CYS A 142 -26.25 7.49 20.92
N PHE A 143 -26.04 8.71 21.42
CA PHE A 143 -25.66 9.05 22.80
C PHE A 143 -26.79 9.81 23.55
N GLU A 144 -27.87 10.20 22.87
CA GLU A 144 -29.07 10.77 23.48
C GLU A 144 -29.99 9.62 23.93
N THR A 145 -29.87 9.21 25.20
CA THR A 145 -30.74 8.26 25.90
C THR A 145 -31.36 8.89 27.13
#